data_AF-A0A7Y1VY31-F1
#
_entry.id   AF-A0A7Y1VY31-F1
#
_cell.length_a   1.000
_cell.length_b   1.000
_cell.length_c   1.000
_cell.angle_alpha   90.00
_cell.angle_beta   90.00
_cell.angle_gamma   90.00
#
_symmetry.space_group_name_H-M   'P 1'
#
loop_
_entity.id
_entity.type
_entity.pdbx_description
1 polymer ?
#
loop_
_entity_poly.entity_id
_entity_poly.type
_entity_poly.pdbx_seq_one_letter_code
_entity_poly.pdbx_strand_id
1 'polypeptide(L)'
;MRDYYSYYSISPEAREKWLSEIIDRLKVYDDCLNGLKYTRRHLKNLHEIINAPFHHWEGSISPEYFKGPVNLRNPANLRELLSEIDYNLGLDIKRYKNFPVYFLFRYKKDSYLQHFVLLEEIYCSPQYPNNDHRFLRLRSDYGDRIFLNAIPYRDGIPHLLRRKKKKQKTRRRIDFSLNRIAEILNLAWDEDFELTRRICAHLKIRHITEAMELTHLILSVQEYSWLRERPRIVNDFFEKNYEHPYLAIFLKQVEGMDGRSWTARVDQAKKDYIKMKVALSGLFKEEVISDKYDGSMPLWKCLFVFHNKSMPEFEINEELQNKITKLEAIAGKVLAGEVKSDSNPT
;
A
#
# COMPACT_ATOMS: atom_id res chain seq x y z
N MET A 1 2.51 12.48 -29.67
CA MET A 1 3.47 11.47 -29.15
C MET A 1 3.04 10.12 -29.69
N ARG A 2 3.82 9.55 -30.60
CA ARG A 2 3.56 8.25 -31.22
C ARG A 2 4.06 7.15 -30.29
N ASP A 3 3.27 6.09 -30.16
CA ASP A 3 3.55 4.88 -29.36
C ASP A 3 4.89 4.26 -29.76
N TYR A 4 5.90 4.42 -28.90
CA TYR A 4 7.26 3.88 -29.07
C TYR A 4 7.50 2.59 -28.28
N TYR A 5 6.43 1.84 -27.99
CA TYR A 5 6.51 0.56 -27.28
C TYR A 5 5.90 -0.57 -28.11
N SER A 6 6.49 -0.81 -29.28
CA SER A 6 6.43 -2.12 -29.94
C SER A 6 7.36 -3.08 -29.20
N TYR A 7 7.10 -3.33 -27.91
CA TYR A 7 7.71 -4.46 -27.21
C TYR A 7 7.11 -5.73 -27.80
N TYR A 8 7.96 -6.67 -28.19
CA TYR A 8 7.55 -8.04 -28.52
C TYR A 8 6.66 -8.55 -27.39
N SER A 9 5.34 -8.57 -27.60
CA SER A 9 4.44 -8.98 -26.55
C SER A 9 4.61 -10.48 -26.36
N ILE A 10 5.34 -10.89 -25.33
CA ILE A 10 5.39 -12.29 -24.87
C ILE A 10 3.95 -12.79 -24.81
N SER A 11 3.67 -13.94 -25.44
CA SER A 11 2.30 -14.46 -25.50
C SER A 11 1.79 -14.70 -24.07
N PRO A 12 0.47 -14.58 -23.81
CA PRO A 12 -0.09 -14.85 -22.49
C PRO A 12 0.31 -16.22 -21.93
N GLU A 13 0.36 -17.25 -22.78
CA GLU A 13 0.75 -18.61 -22.41
C GLU A 13 2.22 -18.69 -21.99
N ALA A 14 3.10 -18.00 -22.72
CA ALA A 14 4.51 -17.89 -22.34
C ALA A 14 4.62 -17.18 -20.99
N ARG A 15 3.96 -16.02 -20.79
CA ARG A 15 3.99 -15.29 -19.50
C ARG A 15 3.57 -16.17 -18.33
N GLU A 16 2.48 -16.92 -18.47
CA GLU A 16 2.00 -17.84 -17.43
C GLU A 16 3.02 -18.94 -17.13
N LYS A 17 3.65 -19.50 -18.17
CA LYS A 17 4.68 -20.53 -18.04
C LYS A 17 5.92 -20.02 -17.31
N TRP A 18 6.41 -18.83 -17.67
CA TRP A 18 7.55 -18.18 -17.01
C TRP A 18 7.26 -17.87 -15.54
N LEU A 19 6.10 -17.28 -15.25
CA LEU A 19 5.70 -16.98 -13.87
C LEU A 19 5.55 -18.24 -13.03
N SER A 20 4.97 -19.30 -13.60
CA SER A 20 4.81 -20.58 -12.91
C SER A 20 6.16 -21.19 -12.55
N GLU A 21 7.13 -21.17 -13.47
CA GLU A 21 8.49 -21.68 -13.19
C GLU A 21 9.16 -20.92 -12.03
N ILE A 22 9.05 -19.59 -12.02
CA ILE A 22 9.60 -18.75 -10.94
C ILE A 22 8.93 -19.09 -9.61
N ILE A 23 7.59 -19.13 -9.58
CA ILE A 23 6.81 -19.41 -8.38
C ILE A 23 7.14 -20.81 -7.83
N ASP A 24 7.21 -21.82 -8.69
CA ASP A 24 7.49 -23.19 -8.26
C ASP A 24 8.91 -23.31 -7.72
N ARG A 25 9.89 -22.61 -8.31
CA ARG A 25 11.25 -22.58 -7.76
C ARG A 25 11.32 -21.89 -6.41
N LEU A 26 10.57 -20.80 -6.22
CA LEU A 26 10.49 -20.10 -4.94
C LEU A 26 9.85 -20.99 -3.84
N LYS A 27 8.81 -21.75 -4.17
CA LYS A 27 8.20 -22.74 -3.26
C LYS A 27 9.21 -23.81 -2.84
N VAL A 28 9.90 -24.43 -3.81
CA VAL A 28 10.91 -25.46 -3.53
C VAL A 28 12.06 -24.89 -2.69
N TYR A 29 12.46 -23.64 -2.94
CA TYR A 29 13.43 -22.93 -2.12
C TYR A 29 12.95 -22.76 -0.67
N ASP A 30 11.73 -22.26 -0.45
CA ASP A 30 11.21 -22.03 0.90
C ASP A 30 10.94 -23.34 1.66
N ASP A 31 10.52 -24.40 0.98
CA ASP A 31 10.42 -25.75 1.56
C ASP A 31 11.79 -26.26 2.05
N CYS A 32 12.83 -26.07 1.25
CA CYS A 32 14.20 -26.41 1.65
C CYS A 32 14.70 -25.53 2.82
N LEU A 33 14.38 -24.24 2.81
CA LEU A 33 14.72 -23.29 3.88
C LEU A 33 14.06 -23.68 5.20
N ASN A 34 12.80 -24.11 5.16
CA ASN A 34 12.07 -24.64 6.31
C ASN A 34 12.68 -25.97 6.82
N GLY A 35 13.15 -26.82 5.89
CA GLY A 35 13.82 -28.09 6.18
C GLY A 35 15.22 -27.96 6.80
N LEU A 36 15.90 -26.80 6.66
CA LEU A 36 17.23 -26.56 7.24
C LEU A 36 17.29 -26.73 8.75
N LYS A 37 16.17 -26.59 9.45
CA LYS A 37 16.09 -26.85 10.90
C LYS A 37 16.48 -28.30 11.24
N TYR A 38 16.53 -29.20 10.26
CA TYR A 38 16.59 -30.64 10.50
C TYR A 38 17.81 -31.37 9.89
N THR A 39 18.46 -30.92 8.80
CA THR A 39 19.67 -31.59 8.26
C THR A 39 20.57 -30.73 7.33
N ARG A 40 21.88 -31.05 7.25
CA ARG A 40 22.87 -30.42 6.33
C ARG A 40 22.60 -30.63 4.83
N ARG A 41 21.88 -31.69 4.43
CA ARG A 41 21.53 -31.99 3.02
C ARG A 41 20.76 -30.84 2.35
N HIS A 42 19.94 -30.14 3.12
CA HIS A 42 19.14 -29.01 2.64
C HIS A 42 20.00 -27.80 2.23
N LEU A 43 21.18 -27.59 2.82
CA LEU A 43 22.08 -26.49 2.41
C LEU A 43 22.60 -26.65 0.99
N LYS A 44 22.98 -27.89 0.61
CA LYS A 44 23.44 -28.20 -0.75
C LYS A 44 22.31 -27.99 -1.76
N ASN A 45 21.11 -28.49 -1.44
CA ASN A 45 19.93 -28.31 -2.27
C ASN A 45 19.59 -26.82 -2.45
N LEU A 46 19.64 -26.00 -1.40
CA LEU A 46 19.42 -24.55 -1.50
C LEU A 46 20.42 -23.87 -2.43
N HIS A 47 21.70 -24.22 -2.33
CA HIS A 47 22.72 -23.70 -3.23
C HIS A 47 22.39 -24.08 -4.69
N GLU A 48 22.03 -25.32 -4.96
CA GLU A 48 21.64 -25.77 -6.30
C GLU A 48 20.41 -25.01 -6.83
N ILE A 49 19.34 -24.89 -6.01
CA ILE A 49 18.10 -24.19 -6.38
C ILE A 49 18.36 -22.71 -6.72
N ILE A 50 19.15 -22.01 -5.90
CA ILE A 50 19.39 -20.57 -6.04
C ILE A 50 20.26 -20.26 -7.28
N ASN A 51 21.20 -21.14 -7.62
CA ASN A 51 22.11 -20.94 -8.75
C ASN A 51 21.56 -21.49 -10.07
N ALA A 52 20.61 -22.43 -10.05
CA ALA A 52 20.06 -23.04 -11.25
C ALA A 52 19.37 -21.99 -12.16
N PRO A 53 19.76 -21.90 -13.44
CA PRO A 53 19.13 -20.97 -14.39
C PRO A 53 17.68 -21.39 -14.67
N PHE A 54 16.79 -20.43 -14.94
CA PHE A 54 15.44 -20.72 -15.40
C PHE A 54 15.47 -21.29 -16.84
N HIS A 55 14.66 -22.33 -17.09
CA HIS A 55 14.71 -23.19 -18.26
C HIS A 55 14.01 -22.60 -19.49
N HIS A 56 13.05 -21.70 -19.32
CA HIS A 56 12.27 -21.15 -20.43
C HIS A 56 12.92 -19.98 -21.19
N TRP A 57 14.24 -19.82 -21.04
CA TRP A 57 15.07 -18.80 -21.70
C TRP A 57 15.08 -18.82 -23.23
N GLU A 58 14.68 -19.92 -23.86
CA GLU A 58 14.73 -20.06 -25.31
C GLU A 58 13.54 -19.35 -26.00
N GLY A 59 13.77 -18.10 -26.45
CA GLY A 59 13.17 -17.66 -27.71
C GLY A 59 12.25 -16.44 -27.74
N SER A 60 12.35 -15.46 -26.84
CA SER A 60 11.56 -14.21 -27.02
C SER A 60 12.21 -12.91 -26.57
N ILE A 61 13.27 -12.95 -25.77
CA ILE A 61 13.99 -11.77 -25.27
C ILE A 61 15.45 -11.94 -25.69
N SER A 62 16.06 -10.92 -26.31
CA SER A 62 17.45 -11.04 -26.79
C SER A 62 18.38 -11.35 -25.60
N PRO A 63 19.22 -12.40 -25.66
CA PRO A 63 20.17 -12.73 -24.60
C PRO A 63 21.13 -11.58 -24.25
N GLU A 64 21.27 -10.60 -25.14
CA GLU A 64 22.15 -9.44 -25.03
C GLU A 64 21.74 -8.45 -23.91
N TYR A 65 20.48 -8.47 -23.46
CA TYR A 65 20.01 -7.58 -22.41
C TYR A 65 20.54 -7.95 -21.02
N PHE A 66 20.77 -9.24 -20.79
CA PHE A 66 21.09 -9.74 -19.45
C PHE A 66 22.58 -9.99 -19.27
N LYS A 67 23.13 -9.48 -18.16
CA LYS A 67 24.57 -9.60 -17.83
C LYS A 67 24.95 -10.97 -17.22
N GLY A 68 24.22 -12.04 -17.54
CA GLY A 68 24.45 -13.39 -17.00
C GLY A 68 23.18 -14.26 -16.91
N PRO A 69 23.26 -15.44 -16.24
CA PRO A 69 22.11 -16.33 -16.09
C PRO A 69 21.01 -15.66 -15.25
N VAL A 70 19.75 -15.89 -15.62
CA VAL A 70 18.60 -15.54 -14.76
C VAL A 70 18.37 -16.67 -13.78
N ASN A 71 18.56 -16.39 -12.49
CA ASN A 71 18.36 -17.30 -11.38
C ASN A 71 18.02 -16.51 -10.11
N LEU A 72 17.69 -17.21 -9.01
CA LEU A 72 17.36 -16.56 -7.74
C LEU A 72 18.57 -15.88 -7.07
N ARG A 73 19.81 -16.24 -7.46
CA ARG A 73 21.05 -15.63 -6.96
C ARG A 73 21.28 -14.23 -7.52
N ASN A 74 20.76 -13.95 -8.70
CA ASN A 74 20.96 -12.69 -9.41
C ASN A 74 19.65 -11.89 -9.49
N PRO A 75 19.30 -11.12 -8.44
CA PRO A 75 18.09 -10.31 -8.39
C PRO A 75 17.95 -9.33 -9.55
N ALA A 76 19.06 -8.78 -10.07
CA ALA A 76 19.03 -7.80 -11.14
C ALA A 76 18.46 -8.43 -12.42
N ASN A 77 19.03 -9.55 -12.86
CA ASN A 77 18.55 -10.28 -14.03
C ASN A 77 17.13 -10.82 -13.83
N LEU A 78 16.78 -11.23 -12.60
CA LEU A 78 15.42 -11.69 -12.31
C LEU A 78 14.39 -10.56 -12.40
N ARG A 79 14.70 -9.36 -11.90
CA ARG A 79 13.81 -8.19 -12.04
C ARG A 79 13.67 -7.75 -13.49
N GLU A 80 14.76 -7.76 -14.24
CA GLU A 80 14.73 -7.47 -15.67
C GLU A 80 13.82 -8.46 -16.41
N LEU A 81 13.93 -9.76 -16.12
CA LEU A 81 13.04 -10.78 -16.69
C LEU A 81 11.58 -10.52 -16.31
N LEU A 82 11.30 -10.19 -15.05
CA LEU A 82 9.94 -9.88 -14.60
C LEU A 82 9.37 -8.67 -15.35
N SER A 83 10.18 -7.64 -15.59
CA SER A 83 9.76 -6.45 -16.33
C SER A 83 9.42 -6.73 -17.80
N GLU A 84 10.08 -7.72 -18.41
CA GLU A 84 9.79 -8.20 -19.76
C GLU A 84 8.52 -9.08 -19.81
N ILE A 85 8.28 -9.89 -18.77
CA ILE A 85 7.04 -10.67 -18.62
C ILE A 85 5.83 -9.73 -18.51
N ASP A 86 5.90 -8.77 -17.59
CA ASP A 86 4.92 -7.70 -17.43
C ASP A 86 5.59 -6.56 -16.65
N TYR A 87 5.60 -5.36 -17.25
CA TYR A 87 6.16 -4.13 -16.68
C TYR A 87 5.66 -3.79 -15.26
N ASN A 88 4.50 -4.35 -14.88
CA ASN A 88 3.88 -4.16 -13.58
C ASN A 88 4.29 -5.20 -12.53
N LEU A 89 5.24 -6.10 -12.83
CA LEU A 89 5.75 -7.07 -11.88
C LEU A 89 6.96 -6.51 -11.12
N GLY A 90 6.98 -6.76 -9.82
CA GLY A 90 8.08 -6.36 -8.95
C GLY A 90 8.53 -7.50 -8.05
N LEU A 91 9.80 -7.44 -7.65
CA LEU A 91 10.41 -8.39 -6.72
C LEU A 91 11.18 -7.65 -5.63
N ASP A 92 10.71 -7.80 -4.39
CA ASP A 92 11.47 -7.42 -3.21
C ASP A 92 12.13 -8.63 -2.58
N ILE A 93 13.34 -8.43 -2.06
CA ILE A 93 14.15 -9.47 -1.44
C ILE A 93 14.68 -8.93 -0.11
N LYS A 94 14.25 -9.58 0.97
CA LYS A 94 14.72 -9.29 2.33
C LYS A 94 15.56 -10.45 2.85
N ARG A 95 16.09 -10.32 4.07
CA ARG A 95 16.87 -11.37 4.72
C ARG A 95 16.14 -11.92 5.94
N TYR A 96 16.07 -13.24 6.05
CA TYR A 96 15.65 -13.96 7.23
C TYR A 96 16.74 -14.97 7.62
N LYS A 97 17.33 -14.84 8.81
CA LYS A 97 18.43 -15.70 9.28
C LYS A 97 19.57 -15.88 8.26
N ASN A 98 19.98 -14.79 7.60
CA ASN A 98 20.97 -14.75 6.51
C ASN A 98 20.55 -15.37 5.17
N PHE A 99 19.35 -15.90 5.04
CA PHE A 99 18.80 -16.40 3.79
C PHE A 99 17.90 -15.35 3.13
N PRO A 100 17.88 -15.26 1.79
CA PRO A 100 16.94 -14.39 1.10
C PRO A 100 15.51 -14.88 1.29
N VAL A 101 14.57 -13.95 1.45
CA VAL A 101 13.13 -14.21 1.42
C VAL A 101 12.50 -13.28 0.39
N TYR A 102 11.56 -13.80 -0.38
CA TYR A 102 11.12 -13.19 -1.62
C TYR A 102 9.67 -12.73 -1.52
N PHE A 103 9.38 -11.57 -2.11
CA PHE A 103 8.03 -11.08 -2.31
C PHE A 103 7.87 -10.65 -3.76
N LEU A 104 7.11 -11.45 -4.52
CA LEU A 104 6.75 -11.22 -5.91
C LEU A 104 5.34 -10.65 -5.96
N PHE A 105 5.19 -9.49 -6.60
CA PHE A 105 3.95 -8.74 -6.58
C PHE A 105 3.66 -8.09 -7.92
N ARG A 106 2.40 -7.72 -8.13
CA ARG A 106 1.97 -6.85 -9.21
C ARG A 106 1.61 -5.49 -8.66
N TYR A 107 2.12 -4.43 -9.30
CA TYR A 107 1.85 -3.05 -8.92
C TYR A 107 1.47 -2.22 -10.15
N LYS A 108 0.68 -1.17 -9.96
CA LYS A 108 0.48 -0.14 -10.98
C LYS A 108 1.43 1.01 -10.72
N LYS A 109 2.17 1.39 -11.75
CA LYS A 109 2.86 2.67 -11.82
C LYS A 109 1.88 3.73 -12.31
N ASP A 110 1.68 4.77 -11.51
CA ASP A 110 0.89 5.94 -11.91
C ASP A 110 1.70 7.18 -11.56
N SER A 111 2.08 7.97 -12.57
CA SER A 111 2.92 9.15 -12.37
C SER A 111 2.19 10.27 -11.64
N TYR A 112 0.86 10.22 -11.58
CA TYR A 112 0.04 11.20 -10.88
C TYR A 112 -0.18 10.83 -9.41
N LEU A 113 0.21 9.64 -8.99
CA LEU A 113 0.09 9.21 -7.61
C LEU A 113 1.39 9.48 -6.84
N GLN A 114 1.22 9.84 -5.56
CA GLN A 114 2.34 9.99 -4.63
C GLN A 114 3.02 8.64 -4.39
N HIS A 115 2.25 7.55 -4.38
CA HIS A 115 2.74 6.19 -4.15
C HIS A 115 2.37 5.23 -5.28
N PHE A 116 3.21 4.24 -5.53
CA PHE A 116 2.84 3.12 -6.41
C PHE A 116 1.80 2.24 -5.74
N VAL A 117 0.92 1.60 -6.51
CA VAL A 117 -0.20 0.82 -5.94
C VAL A 117 0.07 -0.67 -6.11
N LEU A 118 0.18 -1.42 -5.02
CA LEU A 118 0.20 -2.88 -5.06
C LEU A 118 -1.20 -3.41 -5.31
N LEU A 119 -1.34 -4.21 -6.36
CA LEU A 119 -2.62 -4.75 -6.80
C LEU A 119 -2.80 -6.22 -6.47
N GLU A 120 -1.70 -6.96 -6.33
CA GLU A 120 -1.74 -8.41 -6.20
C GLU A 120 -0.43 -8.92 -5.57
N GLU A 121 -0.57 -9.82 -4.59
CA GLU A 121 0.51 -10.70 -4.16
C GLU A 121 0.52 -11.94 -5.07
N ILE A 122 1.63 -12.17 -5.77
CA ILE A 122 1.79 -13.34 -6.63
C ILE A 122 2.49 -14.46 -5.85
N TYR A 123 3.48 -14.09 -5.05
CA TYR A 123 4.17 -14.99 -4.14
C TYR A 123 4.74 -14.20 -2.95
N CYS A 124 4.62 -14.74 -1.75
CA CYS A 124 5.25 -14.20 -0.56
C CYS A 124 5.87 -15.34 0.25
N SER A 125 7.18 -15.28 0.47
CA SER A 125 7.88 -16.25 1.32
C SER A 125 7.26 -16.23 2.72
N PRO A 126 7.04 -17.39 3.37
CA PRO A 126 6.36 -17.44 4.68
C PRO A 126 7.07 -16.65 5.79
N GLN A 127 8.38 -16.42 5.68
CA GLN A 127 9.17 -15.64 6.63
C GLN A 127 9.40 -14.18 6.21
N TYR A 128 8.73 -13.72 5.16
CA TYR A 128 8.83 -12.35 4.70
C TYR A 128 8.17 -11.39 5.71
N PRO A 129 8.87 -10.33 6.16
CA PRO A 129 8.32 -9.40 7.14
C PRO A 129 7.31 -8.47 6.46
N ASN A 130 6.03 -8.63 6.80
CA ASN A 130 4.93 -7.77 6.36
C ASN A 130 4.28 -7.11 7.57
N ASN A 131 4.42 -5.79 7.72
CA ASN A 131 4.15 -5.08 8.99
C ASN A 131 3.00 -4.07 8.92
N ASP A 132 2.66 -3.52 7.75
CA ASP A 132 1.54 -2.58 7.58
C ASP A 132 0.67 -3.03 6.40
N HIS A 133 -0.63 -3.13 6.64
CA HIS A 133 -1.62 -3.55 5.65
C HIS A 133 -1.95 -2.43 4.64
N ARG A 134 -1.55 -1.18 4.91
CA ARG A 134 -1.82 0.00 4.08
C ARG A 134 -0.63 0.43 3.24
N PHE A 135 0.58 0.34 3.79
CA PHE A 135 1.81 0.73 3.11
C PHE A 135 2.86 -0.37 3.19
N LEU A 136 3.58 -0.56 2.09
CA LEU A 136 4.72 -1.47 2.04
C LEU A 136 5.94 -0.78 1.47
N ARG A 137 7.02 -0.77 2.26
CA ARG A 137 8.33 -0.35 1.80
C ARG A 137 9.05 -1.53 1.15
N LEU A 138 9.26 -1.41 -0.16
CA LEU A 138 9.80 -2.46 -1.02
C LEU A 138 11.00 -1.94 -1.79
N ARG A 139 12.02 -2.79 -1.99
CA ARG A 139 13.13 -2.47 -2.90
C ARG A 139 12.74 -2.78 -4.34
N SER A 140 12.61 -1.73 -5.13
CA SER A 140 12.40 -1.80 -6.58
C SER A 140 13.69 -1.57 -7.36
N ASP A 141 13.65 -1.68 -8.69
CA ASP A 141 14.75 -1.29 -9.57
C ASP A 141 15.17 0.18 -9.41
N TYR A 142 14.27 1.00 -8.89
CA TYR A 142 14.48 2.43 -8.62
C TYR A 142 14.82 2.71 -7.16
N GLY A 143 15.29 1.71 -6.41
CA GLY A 143 15.60 1.80 -5.00
C GLY A 143 14.42 1.50 -4.08
N ASP A 144 14.61 1.79 -2.80
CA ASP A 144 13.60 1.59 -1.76
C ASP A 144 12.46 2.60 -1.96
N ARG A 145 11.26 2.10 -2.20
CA ARG A 145 10.05 2.88 -2.45
C ARG A 145 8.91 2.41 -1.58
N ILE A 146 7.94 3.29 -1.40
CA ILE A 146 6.73 3.01 -0.64
C ILE A 146 5.57 2.82 -1.59
N PHE A 147 4.86 1.74 -1.33
CA PHE A 147 3.72 1.32 -2.11
C PHE A 147 2.48 1.36 -1.24
N LEU A 148 1.38 1.87 -1.79
CA LEU A 148 0.06 1.69 -1.23
C LEU A 148 -0.38 0.25 -1.45
N ASN A 149 -0.71 -0.44 -0.36
CA ASN A 149 -1.12 -1.83 -0.38
C ASN A 149 -2.63 -1.95 -0.60
N ALA A 150 -3.03 -2.20 -1.85
CA ALA A 150 -4.44 -2.41 -2.20
C ALA A 150 -4.82 -3.89 -2.30
N ILE A 151 -3.88 -4.81 -1.99
CA ILE A 151 -4.11 -6.26 -2.04
C ILE A 151 -5.31 -6.68 -1.15
N PRO A 152 -5.44 -6.21 0.11
CA PRO A 152 -6.55 -6.62 0.99
C PRO A 152 -7.94 -6.26 0.44
N TYR A 153 -8.03 -5.21 -0.39
CA TYR A 153 -9.29 -4.72 -0.93
C TYR A 153 -9.74 -5.44 -2.21
N ARG A 154 -8.82 -6.18 -2.85
CA ARG A 154 -9.08 -6.85 -4.12
C ARG A 154 -10.27 -7.81 -4.04
N ASP A 155 -10.37 -8.57 -2.96
CA ASP A 155 -11.38 -9.63 -2.79
C ASP A 155 -12.79 -9.07 -2.55
N GLY A 156 -12.92 -7.83 -2.10
CA GLY A 156 -14.20 -7.16 -1.91
C GLY A 156 -14.86 -6.71 -3.23
N ILE A 157 -14.07 -6.38 -4.24
CA ILE A 157 -14.53 -5.79 -5.51
C ILE A 157 -15.38 -6.75 -6.38
N PRO A 158 -15.06 -8.06 -6.53
CA PRO A 158 -15.86 -8.99 -7.31
C PRO A 158 -17.34 -9.00 -6.95
N HIS A 159 -17.69 -8.84 -5.67
CA HIS A 159 -19.07 -8.81 -5.19
C HIS A 159 -19.82 -7.57 -5.67
N LEU A 160 -19.12 -6.43 -5.79
CA LEU A 160 -19.67 -5.16 -6.29
C LEU A 160 -19.84 -5.17 -7.82
N LEU A 161 -19.00 -5.94 -8.53
CA LEU A 161 -19.04 -6.08 -9.98
C LEU A 161 -20.08 -7.07 -10.52
N ARG A 162 -20.98 -7.61 -9.69
CA ARG A 162 -21.97 -8.67 -10.03
C ARG A 162 -23.04 -8.22 -11.04
N ARG A 163 -22.63 -7.79 -12.24
CA ARG A 163 -23.42 -7.71 -13.47
C ARG A 163 -22.52 -8.06 -14.68
N LYS A 164 -22.75 -9.29 -15.19
CA LYS A 164 -22.31 -9.89 -16.49
C LYS A 164 -21.14 -10.91 -16.44
N LYS A 165 -21.49 -12.13 -16.88
CA LYS A 165 -20.85 -13.45 -16.77
C LYS A 165 -19.59 -13.70 -17.65
N LYS A 166 -18.61 -12.79 -17.75
CA LYS A 166 -17.34 -13.08 -18.49
C LYS A 166 -16.10 -12.93 -17.62
N LYS A 167 -15.55 -14.06 -17.13
CA LYS A 167 -14.40 -14.16 -16.21
C LYS A 167 -13.20 -13.25 -16.57
N GLN A 168 -12.81 -13.19 -17.84
CA GLN A 168 -11.65 -12.39 -18.28
C GLN A 168 -11.92 -10.87 -18.30
N LYS A 169 -13.18 -10.46 -18.57
CA LYS A 169 -13.60 -9.05 -18.42
C LYS A 169 -13.67 -8.65 -16.95
N THR A 170 -13.80 -9.61 -16.03
CA THR A 170 -13.85 -9.36 -14.60
C THR A 170 -12.51 -8.91 -14.04
N ARG A 171 -11.37 -9.55 -14.39
CA ARG A 171 -10.04 -9.15 -13.85
C ARG A 171 -9.67 -7.70 -14.20
N ARG A 172 -9.77 -7.32 -15.48
CA ARG A 172 -9.49 -5.94 -15.92
C ARG A 172 -10.40 -4.92 -15.24
N ARG A 173 -11.67 -5.27 -15.00
CA ARG A 173 -12.61 -4.42 -14.27
C ARG A 173 -12.27 -4.30 -12.79
N ILE A 174 -11.86 -5.40 -12.15
CA ILE A 174 -11.38 -5.38 -10.76
C ILE A 174 -10.17 -4.45 -10.67
N ASP A 175 -9.16 -4.64 -11.52
CA ASP A 175 -7.95 -3.82 -11.51
C ASP A 175 -8.29 -2.34 -11.75
N PHE A 176 -9.17 -2.04 -12.72
CA PHE A 176 -9.64 -0.67 -12.95
C PHE A 176 -10.32 -0.05 -11.72
N SER A 177 -11.24 -0.77 -11.08
CA SER A 177 -11.91 -0.31 -9.87
C SER A 177 -10.94 -0.14 -8.71
N LEU A 178 -10.03 -1.09 -8.52
CA LEU A 178 -9.02 -1.05 -7.47
C LEU A 178 -8.08 0.14 -7.65
N ASN A 179 -7.71 0.47 -8.89
CA ASN A 179 -6.92 1.67 -9.18
C ASN A 179 -7.65 2.95 -8.78
N ARG A 180 -8.94 3.08 -9.10
CA ARG A 180 -9.73 4.26 -8.72
C ARG A 180 -9.91 4.37 -7.20
N ILE A 181 -10.08 3.25 -6.53
CA ILE A 181 -10.12 3.20 -5.06
C ILE A 181 -8.76 3.61 -4.48
N ALA A 182 -7.67 3.06 -5.02
CA ALA A 182 -6.31 3.36 -4.60
C ALA A 182 -5.94 4.82 -4.84
N GLU A 183 -6.42 5.46 -5.90
CA GLU A 183 -6.26 6.91 -6.12
C GLU A 183 -6.84 7.72 -4.95
N ILE A 184 -8.03 7.37 -4.46
CA ILE A 184 -8.64 8.03 -3.29
C ILE A 184 -7.85 7.73 -2.02
N LEU A 185 -7.48 6.46 -1.79
CA LEU A 185 -6.68 6.09 -0.63
C LEU A 185 -5.30 6.76 -0.65
N ASN A 186 -4.70 7.00 -1.82
CA ASN A 186 -3.45 7.72 -1.95
C ASN A 186 -3.56 9.19 -1.52
N LEU A 187 -4.74 9.79 -1.71
CA LEU A 187 -5.06 11.14 -1.26
C LEU A 187 -5.48 11.19 0.21
N ALA A 188 -5.98 10.09 0.77
CA ALA A 188 -6.41 10.02 2.18
C ALA A 188 -5.28 9.57 3.11
N TRP A 189 -4.34 8.76 2.63
CA TRP A 189 -3.30 8.15 3.43
C TRP A 189 -1.97 8.87 3.26
N ASP A 190 -1.49 9.45 4.35
CA ASP A 190 -0.15 10.02 4.46
C ASP A 190 0.77 9.04 5.19
N GLU A 191 1.96 8.80 4.62
CA GLU A 191 3.01 7.98 5.23
C GLU A 191 3.47 8.57 6.57
N ASP A 192 3.54 9.90 6.67
CA ASP A 192 4.00 10.58 7.87
C ASP A 192 3.10 10.30 9.09
N PHE A 193 1.87 9.82 8.83
CA PHE A 193 0.93 9.41 9.87
C PHE A 193 1.14 7.97 10.34
N GLU A 194 2.00 7.15 9.74
CA GLU A 194 2.21 5.75 10.13
C GLU A 194 2.54 5.62 11.61
N LEU A 195 3.52 6.37 12.10
CA LEU A 195 3.91 6.33 13.51
C LEU A 195 2.76 6.80 14.41
N THR A 196 2.10 7.89 14.05
CA THR A 196 0.94 8.42 14.77
C THR A 196 -0.15 7.36 14.89
N ARG A 197 -0.52 6.71 13.78
CA ARG A 197 -1.51 5.63 13.76
C ARG A 197 -1.13 4.48 14.69
N ARG A 198 0.12 4.02 14.64
CA ARG A 198 0.60 2.93 15.52
C ARG A 198 0.48 3.29 16.99
N ILE A 199 0.87 4.50 17.38
CA ILE A 199 0.77 4.94 18.78
C ILE A 199 -0.68 5.11 19.19
N CYS A 200 -1.51 5.73 18.34
CA CYS A 200 -2.94 5.89 18.61
C CYS A 200 -3.65 4.53 18.73
N ALA A 201 -3.32 3.55 17.90
CA ALA A 201 -3.83 2.19 18.01
C ALA A 201 -3.42 1.53 19.33
N HIS A 202 -2.15 1.69 19.75
CA HIS A 202 -1.68 1.18 21.03
C HIS A 202 -2.38 1.83 22.23
N LEU A 203 -2.57 3.15 22.18
CA LEU A 203 -3.30 3.94 23.17
C LEU A 203 -4.84 3.81 23.04
N LYS A 204 -5.33 3.01 22.08
CA LYS A 204 -6.75 2.79 21.79
C LYS A 204 -7.56 4.07 21.52
N ILE A 205 -6.91 5.06 20.90
CA ILE A 205 -7.54 6.31 20.43
C ILE A 205 -8.29 5.98 19.14
N ARG A 206 -9.61 5.98 19.17
CA ARG A 206 -10.44 5.30 18.16
C ARG A 206 -10.63 6.11 16.90
N HIS A 207 -10.74 7.44 17.01
CA HIS A 207 -11.26 8.29 15.94
C HIS A 207 -10.23 9.15 15.20
N ILE A 208 -9.01 9.17 15.70
CA ILE A 208 -7.99 10.08 15.19
C ILE A 208 -7.52 9.68 13.80
N THR A 209 -7.42 8.38 13.52
CA THR A 209 -6.99 7.88 12.20
C THR A 209 -8.00 8.29 11.13
N GLU A 210 -9.29 8.10 11.37
CA GLU A 210 -10.36 8.48 10.44
C GLU A 210 -10.41 9.98 10.23
N ALA A 211 -10.24 10.76 11.31
CA ALA A 211 -10.23 12.22 11.23
C ALA A 211 -9.04 12.73 10.42
N MET A 212 -7.87 12.13 10.58
CA MET A 212 -6.67 12.46 9.80
C MET A 212 -6.85 12.09 8.33
N GLU A 213 -7.35 10.89 8.03
CA GLU A 213 -7.61 10.46 6.65
C GLU A 213 -8.59 11.37 5.91
N LEU A 214 -9.71 11.69 6.56
CA LEU A 214 -10.72 12.58 6.01
C LEU A 214 -10.13 13.98 5.79
N THR A 215 -9.40 14.51 6.77
CA THR A 215 -8.80 15.83 6.68
C THR A 215 -7.78 15.90 5.56
N HIS A 216 -6.91 14.89 5.45
CA HIS A 216 -5.91 14.83 4.39
C HIS A 216 -6.57 14.71 3.02
N LEU A 217 -7.60 13.85 2.89
CA LEU A 217 -8.39 13.77 1.67
C LEU A 217 -8.98 15.14 1.28
N ILE A 218 -9.65 15.85 2.19
CA ILE A 218 -10.22 17.18 1.90
C ILE A 218 -9.14 18.15 1.40
N LEU A 219 -7.95 18.13 2.01
CA LEU A 219 -6.85 19.01 1.65
C LEU A 219 -6.23 18.66 0.29
N SER A 220 -6.10 17.37 -0.04
CA SER A 220 -5.48 16.88 -1.27
C SER A 220 -6.41 16.91 -2.48
N VAL A 221 -7.73 16.92 -2.29
CA VAL A 221 -8.71 16.78 -3.39
C VAL A 221 -8.89 18.04 -4.23
N GLN A 222 -8.40 19.21 -3.79
CA GLN A 222 -8.57 20.48 -4.51
C GLN A 222 -8.13 20.42 -5.99
N GLU A 223 -7.24 19.50 -6.35
CA GLU A 223 -6.68 19.35 -7.69
C GLU A 223 -7.38 18.28 -8.56
N TYR A 224 -8.40 17.59 -8.04
CA TYR A 224 -8.93 16.36 -8.65
C TYR A 224 -10.42 16.43 -8.98
N SER A 225 -10.75 17.14 -10.08
CA SER A 225 -12.13 17.27 -10.59
C SER A 225 -12.81 15.94 -10.89
N TRP A 226 -12.05 14.90 -11.25
CA TRP A 226 -12.57 13.56 -11.56
C TRP A 226 -13.29 12.89 -10.38
N LEU A 227 -13.04 13.34 -9.14
CA LEU A 227 -13.73 12.80 -7.97
C LEU A 227 -15.23 13.07 -8.00
N ARG A 228 -15.69 14.12 -8.69
CA ARG A 228 -17.12 14.39 -8.89
C ARG A 228 -17.77 13.41 -9.86
N GLU A 229 -16.99 12.85 -10.78
CA GLU A 229 -17.46 11.96 -11.86
C GLU A 229 -16.99 10.51 -11.66
N ARG A 230 -16.67 10.15 -10.41
CA ARG A 230 -16.10 8.85 -10.08
C ARG A 230 -17.09 7.69 -10.36
N PRO A 231 -16.60 6.51 -10.75
CA PRO A 231 -17.46 5.36 -11.00
C PRO A 231 -18.25 4.94 -9.75
N ARG A 232 -19.54 4.59 -9.91
CA ARG A 232 -20.42 4.14 -8.81
C ARG A 232 -19.82 3.04 -7.92
N ILE A 233 -19.03 2.13 -8.51
CA ILE A 233 -18.37 1.06 -7.75
C ILE A 233 -17.39 1.57 -6.68
N VAL A 234 -16.82 2.76 -6.88
CA VAL A 234 -15.94 3.39 -5.89
C VAL A 234 -16.77 3.80 -4.67
N ASN A 235 -17.95 4.41 -4.88
CA ASN A 235 -18.88 4.73 -3.78
C ASN A 235 -19.32 3.46 -3.05
N ASP A 236 -19.78 2.45 -3.80
CA ASP A 236 -20.21 1.17 -3.24
C ASP A 236 -19.10 0.51 -2.41
N PHE A 237 -17.83 0.66 -2.82
CA PHE A 237 -16.69 0.14 -2.06
C PHE A 237 -16.51 0.87 -0.73
N PHE A 238 -16.45 2.21 -0.73
CA PHE A 238 -16.25 2.96 0.50
C PHE A 238 -17.44 2.80 1.47
N GLU A 239 -18.66 2.61 0.96
CA GLU A 239 -19.84 2.35 1.79
C GLU A 239 -19.87 0.95 2.42
N LYS A 240 -19.38 -0.09 1.72
CA LYS A 240 -19.63 -1.49 2.10
C LYS A 240 -18.38 -2.27 2.51
N ASN A 241 -17.20 -1.84 2.08
CA ASN A 241 -15.97 -2.61 2.17
C ASN A 241 -14.83 -1.87 2.86
N TYR A 242 -14.88 -0.54 2.95
CA TYR A 242 -13.88 0.25 3.67
C TYR A 242 -14.25 0.40 5.15
N GLU A 243 -13.24 0.37 6.02
CA GLU A 243 -13.41 0.37 7.48
C GLU A 243 -13.94 1.70 8.04
N HIS A 244 -13.69 2.83 7.36
CA HIS A 244 -14.07 4.15 7.86
C HIS A 244 -15.22 4.76 7.05
N PRO A 245 -16.43 4.89 7.61
CA PRO A 245 -17.61 5.34 6.87
C PRO A 245 -17.55 6.82 6.44
N TYR A 246 -16.74 7.63 7.12
CA TYR A 246 -16.66 9.08 6.88
C TYR A 246 -16.10 9.43 5.50
N LEU A 247 -15.22 8.60 4.93
CA LEU A 247 -14.78 8.80 3.55
C LEU A 247 -15.94 8.59 2.58
N ALA A 248 -16.80 7.60 2.81
CA ALA A 248 -17.99 7.38 1.97
C ALA A 248 -18.96 8.55 2.03
N ILE A 249 -19.22 9.07 3.24
CA ILE A 249 -20.09 10.24 3.48
C ILE A 249 -19.54 11.45 2.73
N PHE A 250 -18.25 11.76 2.95
CA PHE A 250 -17.61 12.90 2.30
C PHE A 250 -17.66 12.79 0.78
N LEU A 251 -17.28 11.63 0.23
CA LEU A 251 -17.29 11.39 -1.22
C LEU A 251 -18.67 11.67 -1.81
N LYS A 252 -19.74 11.17 -1.18
CA LYS A 252 -21.13 11.43 -1.61
C LYS A 252 -21.45 12.93 -1.65
N GLN A 253 -20.98 13.70 -0.67
CA GLN A 253 -21.20 15.15 -0.62
C GLN A 253 -20.43 15.89 -1.72
N VAL A 254 -19.22 15.43 -2.09
CA VAL A 254 -18.39 16.05 -3.15
C VAL A 254 -19.14 16.19 -4.48
N GLU A 255 -20.05 15.27 -4.81
CA GLU A 255 -20.84 15.31 -6.05
C GLU A 255 -21.72 16.57 -6.17
N GLY A 256 -22.18 17.11 -5.04
CA GLY A 256 -23.06 18.29 -4.98
C GLY A 256 -22.40 19.59 -4.52
N MET A 257 -21.11 19.58 -4.17
CA MET A 257 -20.45 20.77 -3.63
C MET A 257 -20.15 21.83 -4.71
N ASP A 258 -20.61 23.05 -4.48
CA ASP A 258 -20.18 24.21 -5.25
C ASP A 258 -18.78 24.69 -4.80
N GLY A 259 -18.21 25.65 -5.53
CA GLY A 259 -16.86 26.16 -5.24
C GLY A 259 -16.77 26.84 -3.86
N ARG A 260 -17.82 27.51 -3.39
CA ARG A 260 -17.82 28.19 -2.08
C ARG A 260 -17.84 27.20 -0.93
N SER A 261 -18.70 26.19 -1.01
CA SER A 261 -18.78 25.10 -0.04
C SER A 261 -17.46 24.34 0.02
N TRP A 262 -16.83 24.12 -1.13
CA TRP A 262 -15.50 23.52 -1.21
C TRP A 262 -14.44 24.33 -0.46
N THR A 263 -14.29 25.62 -0.77
CA THR A 263 -13.32 26.49 -0.10
C THR A 263 -13.54 26.52 1.41
N ALA A 264 -14.79 26.63 1.86
CA ALA A 264 -15.12 26.60 3.29
C ALA A 264 -14.72 25.27 3.95
N ARG A 265 -14.92 24.13 3.27
CA ARG A 265 -14.52 22.80 3.76
C ARG A 265 -13.00 22.69 3.88
N VAL A 266 -12.26 23.15 2.88
CA VAL A 266 -10.79 23.17 2.88
C VAL A 266 -10.26 24.03 4.02
N ASP A 267 -10.80 25.23 4.22
CA ASP A 267 -10.37 26.13 5.30
C ASP A 267 -10.66 25.53 6.69
N GLN A 268 -11.78 24.83 6.84
CA GLN A 268 -12.10 24.11 8.07
C GLN A 268 -11.13 22.93 8.29
N ALA A 269 -10.88 22.12 7.25
CA ALA A 269 -9.93 21.01 7.31
C ALA A 269 -8.52 21.47 7.67
N LYS A 270 -8.04 22.61 7.14
CA LYS A 270 -6.75 23.20 7.53
C LYS A 270 -6.70 23.51 9.03
N LYS A 271 -7.73 24.15 9.57
CA LYS A 271 -7.82 24.48 11.01
C LYS A 271 -7.82 23.22 11.87
N ASP A 272 -8.56 22.21 11.45
CA ASP A 272 -8.68 20.97 12.21
C ASP A 272 -7.40 20.12 12.13
N TYR A 273 -6.73 20.10 10.98
CA TYR A 273 -5.39 19.52 10.82
C TYR A 273 -4.40 20.14 11.80
N ILE A 274 -4.32 21.47 11.86
CA ILE A 274 -3.41 22.18 12.77
C ILE A 274 -3.71 21.83 14.23
N LYS A 275 -5.00 21.81 14.63
CA LYS A 275 -5.38 21.42 16.00
C LYS A 275 -4.98 19.99 16.34
N MET A 276 -5.21 19.05 15.42
CA MET A 276 -4.80 17.65 15.59
C MET A 276 -3.28 17.55 15.71
N LYS A 277 -2.53 18.21 14.81
CA LYS A 277 -1.06 18.26 14.84
C LYS A 277 -0.55 18.78 16.18
N VAL A 278 -1.08 19.90 16.68
CA VAL A 278 -0.69 20.46 17.99
C VAL A 278 -1.03 19.51 19.15
N ALA A 279 -2.20 18.88 19.13
CA ALA A 279 -2.61 17.93 20.16
C ALA A 279 -1.72 16.67 20.16
N LEU A 280 -1.39 16.16 18.98
CA LEU A 280 -0.47 15.04 18.80
C LEU A 280 0.95 15.40 19.24
N SER A 281 1.46 16.58 18.88
CA SER A 281 2.77 17.04 19.34
C SER A 281 2.82 17.15 20.87
N GLY A 282 1.74 17.63 21.51
CA GLY A 282 1.62 17.67 22.97
C GLY A 282 1.53 16.30 23.63
N LEU A 283 1.00 15.30 22.92
CA LEU A 283 0.97 13.90 23.34
C LEU A 283 2.37 13.27 23.27
N PHE A 284 3.09 13.51 22.17
CA PHE A 284 4.41 12.95 21.92
C PHE A 284 5.56 13.74 22.57
N LYS A 285 5.27 14.93 23.12
CA LYS A 285 6.25 15.91 23.63
C LYS A 285 7.30 16.32 22.57
N GLU A 286 6.96 16.17 21.30
CA GLU A 286 7.81 16.49 20.15
C GLU A 286 6.97 16.97 18.99
N GLU A 287 7.59 17.71 18.07
CA GLU A 287 6.91 18.14 16.85
C GLU A 287 6.62 16.94 15.93
N VAL A 288 5.35 16.79 15.57
CA VAL A 288 4.96 15.95 14.43
C VAL A 288 5.37 16.69 13.16
N ILE A 289 6.60 16.50 12.70
CA ILE A 289 7.09 17.06 11.43
C ILE A 289 6.39 16.31 10.29
N SER A 290 5.81 17.05 9.34
CA SER A 290 5.12 16.58 8.12
C SER A 290 5.96 16.79 6.86
N ASP A 291 7.22 17.14 7.04
CA ASP A 291 8.12 17.49 5.94
C ASP A 291 9.03 16.29 5.65
N LYS A 292 9.25 16.06 4.34
CA LYS A 292 10.03 14.96 3.77
C LYS A 292 11.25 14.60 4.61
N TYR A 293 11.35 13.32 4.93
CA TYR A 293 12.50 12.58 5.45
C TYR A 293 13.85 13.25 5.09
N ASP A 294 14.38 14.09 5.98
CA ASP A 294 15.70 14.74 5.82
C ASP A 294 16.85 13.85 6.35
N GLY A 295 16.51 12.65 6.82
CA GLY A 295 17.46 11.70 7.39
C GLY A 295 17.66 11.83 8.91
N SER A 296 17.02 12.81 9.57
CA SER A 296 17.11 13.01 11.03
C SER A 296 15.82 12.61 11.75
N MET A 297 15.49 11.32 11.73
CA MET A 297 14.39 10.82 12.56
C MET A 297 14.85 10.71 14.03
N PRO A 298 14.13 11.30 15.00
CA PRO A 298 14.43 11.15 16.43
C PRO A 298 14.53 9.68 16.82
N LEU A 299 15.50 9.34 17.69
CA LEU A 299 15.84 7.97 18.02
C LEU A 299 14.65 7.14 18.51
N TRP A 300 13.70 7.73 19.25
CA TRP A 300 12.50 7.00 19.67
C TRP A 300 11.58 6.69 18.49
N LYS A 301 11.37 7.61 17.53
CA LYS A 301 10.63 7.32 16.28
C LYS A 301 11.32 6.18 15.53
N CYS A 302 12.66 6.18 15.46
CA CYS A 302 13.43 5.05 14.95
C CYS A 302 13.17 3.77 15.75
N LEU A 303 13.19 3.81 17.08
CA LEU A 303 12.91 2.64 17.92
C LEU A 303 11.49 2.11 17.68
N PHE A 304 10.48 2.95 17.47
CA PHE A 304 9.10 2.54 17.17
C PHE A 304 8.87 2.05 15.74
N VAL A 305 9.58 2.62 14.76
CA VAL A 305 9.52 2.20 13.35
C VAL A 305 10.29 0.89 13.14
N PHE A 306 11.43 0.72 13.82
CA PHE A 306 12.34 -0.43 13.64
C PHE A 306 12.14 -1.57 14.65
N HIS A 307 11.56 -1.34 15.84
CA HIS A 307 11.14 -2.44 16.71
C HIS A 307 9.73 -2.89 16.40
N ASN A 308 9.65 -3.96 15.59
CA ASN A 308 8.51 -4.87 15.48
C ASN A 308 8.17 -5.64 16.79
N LYS A 309 8.81 -5.31 17.91
CA LYS A 309 8.53 -5.93 19.20
C LYS A 309 7.41 -5.16 19.87
N SER A 310 6.51 -5.91 20.52
CA SER A 310 5.45 -5.42 21.40
C SER A 310 5.82 -4.08 22.03
N MET A 311 5.01 -3.03 21.77
CA MET A 311 5.20 -1.74 22.44
C MET A 311 5.26 -1.98 23.95
N PRO A 312 6.22 -1.34 24.66
CA PRO A 312 6.27 -1.44 26.11
C PRO A 312 4.92 -0.99 26.68
N GLU A 313 4.41 -1.69 27.68
CA GLU A 313 3.19 -1.28 28.36
C GLU A 313 3.41 0.09 29.00
N PHE A 314 2.72 1.10 28.50
CA PHE A 314 2.72 2.43 29.10
C PHE A 314 1.65 2.48 30.19
N GLU A 315 2.04 2.82 31.42
CA GLU A 315 1.07 3.21 32.44
C GLU A 315 0.41 4.52 32.02
N ILE A 316 -0.90 4.46 31.77
CA ILE A 316 -1.70 5.64 31.46
C ILE A 316 -1.94 6.41 32.75
N ASN A 317 -1.18 7.48 32.95
CA ASN A 317 -1.42 8.42 34.04
C ASN A 317 -2.52 9.43 33.69
N GLU A 318 -2.97 10.20 34.69
CA GLU A 318 -4.06 11.17 34.53
C GLU A 318 -3.75 12.26 33.48
N GLU A 319 -2.50 12.71 33.40
CA GLU A 319 -2.06 13.70 32.41
C GLU A 319 -2.21 13.15 30.98
N LEU A 320 -1.78 11.91 30.74
CA LEU A 320 -1.89 11.23 29.46
C LEU A 320 -3.36 10.98 29.09
N GLN A 321 -4.18 10.56 30.06
CA GLN A 321 -5.61 10.36 29.85
C GLN A 321 -6.33 11.65 29.46
N ASN A 322 -5.98 12.78 30.06
CA ASN A 322 -6.52 14.10 29.71
C ASN A 322 -6.14 14.51 28.28
N LYS A 323 -4.90 14.22 27.85
CA LYS A 323 -4.45 14.47 26.46
C LYS A 323 -5.19 13.58 25.46
N ILE A 324 -5.35 12.28 25.76
CA ILE A 324 -6.13 11.35 24.93
C ILE A 324 -7.57 11.84 24.77
N THR A 325 -8.22 12.23 25.87
CA THR A 325 -9.60 12.72 25.87
C THR A 325 -9.75 13.99 25.03
N LYS A 326 -8.79 14.92 25.10
CA LYS A 326 -8.78 16.13 24.28
C LYS A 326 -8.62 15.80 22.79
N LEU A 327 -7.78 14.82 22.45
CA LEU A 327 -7.56 14.40 21.07
C LEU A 327 -8.80 13.71 20.48
N GLU A 328 -9.43 12.81 21.25
CA GLU A 328 -10.72 12.18 20.92
C GLU A 328 -11.81 13.23 20.65
N ALA A 329 -11.89 14.27 21.48
CA ALA A 329 -12.87 15.34 21.31
C ALA A 329 -12.61 16.17 20.04
N ILE A 330 -11.35 16.38 19.64
CA ILE A 330 -11.01 17.05 18.37
C ILE A 330 -11.41 16.15 17.20
N ALA A 331 -10.98 14.89 17.21
CA ALA A 331 -11.31 13.92 16.16
C ALA A 331 -12.83 13.76 15.99
N GLY A 332 -13.57 13.58 17.09
CA GLY A 332 -15.02 13.49 17.07
C GLY A 332 -15.71 14.72 16.47
N LYS A 333 -15.16 15.93 16.66
CA LYS A 333 -15.70 17.15 16.02
C LYS A 333 -15.48 17.18 14.51
N VAL A 334 -14.31 16.73 14.05
CA VAL A 334 -14.02 16.62 12.61
C VAL A 334 -15.03 15.68 11.95
N LEU A 335 -15.20 14.50 12.54
CA LEU A 335 -16.08 13.46 12.03
C LEU A 335 -17.57 13.84 12.11
N ALA A 336 -18.01 14.45 13.21
CA ALA A 336 -19.39 14.92 13.37
C ALA A 336 -19.75 16.04 12.38
N GLY A 337 -18.76 16.79 11.88
CA GLY A 337 -18.95 17.78 10.82
C GLY A 337 -19.48 17.18 9.52
N GLU A 338 -19.18 15.92 9.23
CA GLU A 338 -19.68 15.20 8.04
C GLU A 338 -21.10 14.65 8.23
N VAL A 339 -21.47 14.29 9.46
CA VAL A 339 -22.80 13.69 9.76
C VAL A 339 -23.90 14.76 9.75
N LYS A 340 -23.59 16.00 10.17
CA LYS A 340 -24.59 17.09 10.27
C LYS A 340 -24.95 17.72 8.92
N SER A 341 -24.11 17.59 7.89
CA SER A 341 -24.42 18.12 6.55
C SER A 341 -25.45 17.28 5.79
N ASP A 342 -25.65 16.01 6.13
CA ASP A 342 -26.65 15.12 5.50
C ASP A 342 -28.10 15.40 5.95
N SER A 343 -28.30 16.21 7.00
CA SER A 343 -29.63 16.50 7.57
C SER A 343 -30.36 17.73 7.01
N ASN A 344 -29.87 18.36 5.94
CA ASN A 344 -30.61 19.38 5.20
C ASN A 344 -31.04 18.85 3.82
N PRO A 345 -32.19 18.17 3.70
CA PRO A 345 -32.83 17.95 2.42
C PRO A 345 -33.55 19.24 2.02
N THR A 346 -33.04 19.94 1.00
CA THR A 346 -33.88 20.81 0.16
C THR A 346 -34.58 20.01 -0.91
#